data_AF-A0A9E4A0X3-F1
#
_entry.id   AF-A0A9E4A0X3-F1
#
_cell.length_a   1.000
_cell.length_b   1.000
_cell.length_c   1.000
_cell.angle_alpha   90.00
_cell.angle_beta   90.00
_cell.angle_gamma   90.00
#
_symmetry.space_group_name_H-M   'P 1'
#
loop_
_entity.id
_entity.type
_entity.pdbx_description
1 polymer ?
#
loop_
_entity_poly.entity_id
_entity_poly.type
_entity_poly.pdbx_seq_one_letter_code
_entity_poly.pdbx_strand_id
1 'polypeptide(L)'
;MASRRRFTPQFKAEVVIEALMGQSSQAELCRKHNLSADQLSKWKHQLVDNAATLFESTDKHANDSSERIAQLEQLVGRLTIALDIQKKASTWLN
;
A
#
# COMPACT_ATOMS: atom_id res chain seq x y z
N MET A 1 -6.16 -9.15 -23.33
CA MET A 1 -5.20 -8.81 -22.26
C MET A 1 -5.25 -9.90 -21.20
N ALA A 2 -4.14 -10.58 -20.92
CA ALA A 2 -4.14 -11.69 -19.96
C ALA A 2 -4.48 -11.20 -18.55
N SER A 3 -5.53 -11.75 -17.94
CA SER A 3 -5.93 -11.42 -16.57
C SER A 3 -4.82 -11.87 -15.61
N ARG A 4 -4.14 -10.91 -15.00
CA ARG A 4 -3.04 -11.17 -14.08
C ARG A 4 -3.63 -11.74 -12.80
N ARG A 5 -3.36 -13.03 -12.51
CA ARG A 5 -3.83 -13.71 -11.30
C ARG A 5 -3.43 -12.90 -10.05
N ARG A 6 -4.42 -12.50 -9.25
CA ARG A 6 -4.20 -11.74 -8.01
C ARG A 6 -4.13 -12.71 -6.84
N PHE A 7 -3.12 -12.54 -6.00
CA PHE A 7 -2.94 -13.28 -4.76
C PHE A 7 -3.23 -12.35 -3.58
N THR A 8 -3.90 -12.87 -2.55
CA THR A 8 -4.16 -12.12 -1.32
C THR A 8 -2.85 -11.87 -0.57
N PRO A 9 -2.74 -10.78 0.21
CA PRO A 9 -1.55 -10.52 1.02
C PRO A 9 -1.23 -11.66 1.99
N GLN A 10 -2.26 -12.21 2.62
CA GLN A 10 -2.14 -13.34 3.55
C GLN A 10 -1.52 -14.58 2.87
N PHE A 11 -2.02 -14.95 1.70
CA PHE A 11 -1.49 -16.09 0.95
C PHE A 11 -0.01 -15.91 0.58
N LYS A 12 0.39 -14.69 0.16
CA LYS A 12 1.80 -14.41 -0.14
C LYS A 12 2.68 -14.59 1.10
N ALA A 13 2.22 -14.09 2.26
CA ALA A 13 2.96 -14.20 3.50
C ALA A 13 3.11 -15.68 3.92
N GLU A 14 2.03 -16.47 3.91
CA GLU A 14 2.06 -17.89 4.25
C GLU A 14 3.06 -18.67 3.38
N VAL A 15 2.99 -18.51 2.05
CA VAL A 15 3.89 -19.20 1.12
C VAL A 15 5.34 -18.78 1.32
N VAL A 16 5.60 -17.50 1.55
CA VAL A 16 6.98 -17.00 1.79
C VAL A 16 7.52 -17.52 3.12
N ILE A 17 6.71 -17.54 4.18
CA ILE A 17 7.09 -18.05 5.49
C ILE A 17 7.39 -19.54 5.42
N GLU A 18 6.55 -20.36 4.77
CA GLU A 18 6.80 -21.79 4.52
C GLU A 18 8.13 -21.98 3.77
N ALA A 19 8.41 -21.13 2.78
CA ALA A 19 9.65 -21.13 2.02
C ALA A 19 10.89 -20.64 2.78
N LEU A 20 10.72 -19.89 3.88
CA LEU A 20 11.81 -19.40 4.74
C LEU A 20 12.10 -20.36 5.90
N MET A 21 11.06 -21.01 6.44
CA MET A 21 11.18 -22.04 7.47
C MET A 21 11.77 -23.36 6.93
N GLY A 22 11.90 -23.50 5.61
CA GLY A 22 12.46 -24.70 4.98
C GLY A 22 11.56 -25.92 5.04
N GLN A 23 10.27 -25.75 5.36
CA GLN A 23 9.29 -26.85 5.42
C GLN A 23 8.97 -27.45 4.05
N SER A 24 9.19 -26.69 2.99
CA SER A 24 9.08 -27.13 1.60
C SER A 24 10.12 -26.42 0.76
N SER A 25 10.64 -27.12 -0.26
CA SER A 25 11.57 -26.49 -1.20
C SER A 25 10.85 -25.43 -2.04
N GLN A 26 11.59 -24.44 -2.53
CA GLN A 26 11.03 -23.41 -3.41
C GLN A 26 10.40 -24.02 -4.67
N ALA A 27 10.99 -25.10 -5.19
CA ALA A 27 10.48 -25.80 -6.37
C ALA A 27 9.13 -26.49 -6.08
N GLU A 28 8.97 -27.11 -4.90
CA GLU A 28 7.71 -27.73 -4.49
C GLU A 28 6.62 -26.69 -4.28
N LEU A 29 6.92 -25.55 -3.64
CA LEU A 29 5.96 -24.46 -3.45
C LEU A 29 5.52 -23.85 -4.79
N CYS A 30 6.46 -23.66 -5.72
CA CYS A 30 6.16 -23.21 -7.07
C CYS A 30 5.21 -24.16 -7.79
N ARG A 31 5.42 -25.49 -7.66
CA ARG A 31 4.53 -26.50 -8.25
C ARG A 31 3.17 -26.54 -7.56
N LYS A 32 3.15 -26.64 -6.23
CA LYS A 32 1.94 -26.76 -5.38
C LYS A 32 0.98 -25.58 -5.57
N HIS A 33 1.53 -24.38 -5.66
CA HIS A 33 0.73 -23.15 -5.78
C HIS A 33 0.69 -22.57 -7.20
N ASN A 34 1.29 -23.28 -8.16
CA ASN A 34 1.39 -22.88 -9.56
C ASN A 34 1.99 -21.47 -9.73
N LEU A 35 3.08 -21.22 -9.00
CA LEU A 35 3.85 -19.97 -8.98
C LEU A 35 5.12 -20.10 -9.83
N SER A 36 5.54 -18.98 -10.44
CA SER A 36 6.88 -18.90 -11.01
C SER A 36 7.92 -18.69 -9.90
N ALA A 37 9.12 -19.24 -10.07
CA ALA A 37 10.24 -19.03 -9.16
C ALA A 37 10.56 -17.54 -8.95
N ASP A 38 10.46 -16.73 -10.01
CA ASP A 38 10.65 -15.28 -9.94
C ASP A 38 9.61 -14.59 -9.04
N GLN A 39 8.36 -15.04 -9.07
CA GLN A 39 7.30 -14.49 -8.20
C GLN A 39 7.58 -14.81 -6.73
N LEU A 40 8.01 -16.04 -6.42
CA LEU A 40 8.33 -16.44 -5.06
C LEU A 40 9.56 -15.68 -4.54
N SER A 41 10.61 -15.54 -5.36
CA SER A 41 11.79 -14.75 -5.02
C SER A 41 11.45 -13.28 -4.76
N LYS A 42 10.60 -12.69 -5.61
CA LYS A 42 10.13 -11.32 -5.41
C LYS A 42 9.37 -11.14 -4.10
N TRP A 43 8.49 -12.08 -3.75
CA TRP A 43 7.75 -12.00 -2.48
C TRP A 43 8.66 -12.21 -1.27
N LYS A 44 9.67 -13.09 -1.37
CA LYS A 44 10.71 -13.23 -0.36
C LYS A 44 11.43 -11.92 -0.09
N HIS A 45 11.92 -11.26 -1.13
CA HIS A 45 12.56 -9.94 -1.01
C HIS A 45 11.60 -8.92 -0.38
N GLN A 46 10.36 -8.83 -0.88
CA GLN A 46 9.37 -7.92 -0.31
C GLN A 46 9.13 -8.17 1.18
N LEU A 47 9.05 -9.43 1.63
CA LEU A 47 8.84 -9.72 3.03
C LEU A 47 10.05 -9.36 3.88
N VAL A 48 11.27 -9.67 3.43
CA VAL A 48 12.50 -9.36 4.16
C VAL A 48 12.74 -7.85 4.24
N ASP A 49 12.58 -7.13 3.14
CA ASP A 49 12.82 -5.70 3.06
C ASP A 49 11.82 -4.89 3.93
N ASN A 50 10.57 -5.37 4.01
CA ASN A 50 9.52 -4.73 4.80
C ASN A 50 9.32 -5.37 6.19
N ALA A 51 10.08 -6.40 6.56
CA ALA A 51 9.93 -7.04 7.86
C ALA A 51 10.28 -6.08 9.01
N ALA A 52 11.29 -5.23 8.82
CA ALA A 52 11.70 -4.24 9.82
C ALA A 52 10.59 -3.24 10.15
N THR A 53 9.79 -2.84 9.15
CA THR A 53 8.71 -1.86 9.34
C THR A 53 7.58 -2.38 10.22
N LEU A 54 7.45 -3.70 10.40
CA LEU A 54 6.48 -4.28 11.33
C LEU A 54 6.85 -4.08 12.80
N PHE A 55 8.14 -3.83 13.09
CA PHE A 55 8.65 -3.57 14.43
C PHE A 55 8.89 -2.09 14.70
N GLU A 56 8.72 -1.23 13.68
CA GLU A 56 8.72 0.21 13.87
C GLU A 56 7.45 0.63 14.64
N SER A 57 7.60 1.58 15.56
CA SER A 57 6.46 2.06 16.37
C SER A 57 5.39 2.66 15.47
N THR A 58 4.20 2.04 15.45
CA THR A 58 3.00 2.47 14.71
C THR A 58 2.66 3.95 14.90
N ASP A 59 3.03 4.52 16.05
CA ASP A 59 2.76 5.91 16.41
C ASP A 59 3.34 6.91 15.39
N LYS A 60 4.48 6.61 14.76
CA LYS A 60 5.10 7.52 13.78
C LYS A 60 4.30 7.61 12.48
N HIS A 61 3.80 6.48 11.96
CA HIS A 61 3.02 6.46 10.72
C HIS A 61 1.60 7.00 10.89
N ALA A 62 0.99 6.74 12.04
CA ALA A 62 -0.33 7.29 12.37
C ALA A 62 -0.25 8.83 12.51
N ASN A 63 0.80 9.36 13.13
CA ASN A 63 0.94 10.80 13.34
C ASN A 63 1.23 11.56 12.03
N ASP A 64 2.15 11.06 11.19
CA ASP A 64 2.45 11.68 9.88
C ASP A 64 1.22 11.70 8.95
N SER A 65 0.44 10.61 8.96
CA SER A 65 -0.81 10.53 8.21
C SER A 65 -1.85 11.53 8.73
N SER A 66 -1.98 11.68 10.05
CA SER A 66 -2.93 12.62 10.65
C SER A 66 -2.55 14.08 10.36
N GLU A 67 -1.28 14.43 10.48
CA GLU A 67 -0.78 15.77 10.15
C GLU A 67 -1.02 16.11 8.67
N ARG A 68 -0.77 15.16 7.77
CA ARG A 68 -1.02 15.35 6.34
C ARG A 68 -2.49 15.53 6.02
N ILE A 69 -3.38 14.77 6.67
CA ILE A 69 -4.83 14.91 6.52
C ILE A 69 -5.27 16.31 6.96
N ALA A 70 -4.83 16.76 8.13
CA ALA A 70 -5.18 18.10 8.64
C ALA A 70 -4.72 19.22 7.69
N GLN A 71 -3.53 19.11 7.11
CA GLN A 71 -3.04 20.07 6.10
C GLN A 71 -3.92 20.10 4.85
N LEU A 72 -4.33 18.93 4.35
CA LEU A 72 -5.19 18.81 3.17
C LEU A 72 -6.58 19.38 3.44
N GLU A 73 -7.17 19.09 4.60
CA GLU A 73 -8.47 19.64 5.01
C GLU A 73 -8.43 21.18 5.08
N GLN A 74 -7.36 21.75 5.66
CA GLN A 74 -7.17 23.20 5.71
C GLN A 74 -7.08 23.81 4.30
N LEU A 75 -6.37 23.15 3.38
CA LEU A 75 -6.21 23.62 2.01
C LEU A 75 -7.54 23.57 1.25
N VAL A 76 -8.32 22.50 1.42
CA VAL A 76 -9.68 22.39 0.86
C VAL A 76 -10.59 23.51 1.39
N GLY A 77 -10.53 23.81 2.69
CA GLY A 77 -11.28 24.92 3.28
C GLY A 77 -10.92 26.27 2.65
N ARG A 78 -9.63 26.57 2.50
CA ARG A 78 -9.15 27.80 1.84
C ARG A 78 -9.61 27.90 0.39
N LEU A 79 -9.50 26.81 -0.38
CA LEU A 79 -9.97 26.78 -1.77
C LEU A 79 -11.48 26.96 -1.88
N THR A 80 -12.24 26.36 -0.96
CA THR A 80 -13.71 26.50 -0.93
C THR A 80 -14.11 27.95 -0.71
N ILE A 81 -13.47 28.64 0.24
CA ILE A 81 -13.71 30.06 0.49
C ILE A 81 -13.32 30.91 -0.73
N ALA A 82 -12.15 30.65 -1.33
CA ALA A 82 -11.71 31.38 -2.51
C ALA A 82 -12.68 31.22 -3.69
N LEU A 83 -13.19 30.01 -3.91
CA LEU A 83 -14.20 29.73 -4.93
C LEU A 83 -15.54 30.42 -4.65
N ASP A 84 -15.98 30.45 -3.39
CA ASP A 84 -17.22 31.15 -3.01
C ASP A 84 -17.11 32.66 -3.24
N ILE A 85 -15.98 33.26 -2.86
CA ILE A 85 -15.68 34.68 -3.14
C ILE A 85 -15.66 34.93 -4.65
N GLN A 86 -14.97 34.08 -5.41
CA GLN A 86 -14.88 34.21 -6.86
C GLN A 86 -16.24 34.13 -7.53
N LYS A 87 -17.08 33.16 -7.13
CA LYS A 87 -18.45 33.03 -7.61
C LYS A 87 -19.27 34.27 -7.29
N LYS A 88 -19.26 34.73 -6.04
CA LYS A 88 -19.96 35.96 -5.64
C LYS A 88 -19.51 37.13 -6.50
N ALA A 89 -18.21 37.40 -6.61
CA ALA A 89 -17.67 38.48 -7.42
C ALA A 89 -18.13 38.42 -8.88
N SER A 90 -18.17 37.23 -9.48
CA SER A 90 -18.69 37.04 -10.84
C SER A 90 -20.18 37.36 -10.97
N THR A 91 -20.98 37.09 -9.94
CA THR A 91 -22.41 37.45 -9.90
C THR A 91 -22.62 38.96 -9.76
N TRP A 92 -21.72 39.68 -9.07
CA TRP A 92 -21.80 41.14 -8.96
C TRP A 92 -21.39 41.88 -10.24
N LEU A 93 -20.62 41.24 -11.12
CA LEU A 93 -20.09 41.81 -12.36
C LEU A 93 -20.93 41.51 -13.61
N ASN A 94 -21.92 40.62 -13.50
CA ASN A 94 -22.93 40.32 -14.52
C ASN A 94 -24.26 40.99 -14.16
#